data_AF-A0A8K0CZC9-F1
#
_entry.id   AF-A0A8K0CZC9-F1
#
_cell.length_a   1.000
_cell.length_b   1.000
_cell.length_c   1.000
_cell.angle_alpha   90.00
_cell.angle_beta   90.00
_cell.angle_gamma   90.00
#
_symmetry.space_group_name_H-M   'P 1'
#
loop_
_entity.id
_entity.type
_entity.pdbx_description
1 polymer ?
#
loop_
_entity_poly.entity_id
_entity_poly.type
_entity_poly.pdbx_seq_one_letter_code
_entity_poly.pdbx_strand_id
1 'polypeptide(L)'
;MEAVQLAIQNGVIVLQLPGHTTPRLGITQFQVANILNEAYLKTATTVNSTNGFRKCGMWPVDRDVFNDVGFASSHALQKVSTSNAIELNKSLHDSDTSDNDDDIPLSENLKKMQTPRLNGFF
;
A
#
# COMPACT_ATOMS: atom_id res chain seq x y z
N MET A 1 -27.03 49.89 -22.84
CA MET A 1 -28.21 49.02 -23.03
C MET A 1 -28.10 48.12 -24.26
N GLU A 2 -27.13 48.30 -25.18
CA GLU A 2 -27.02 47.49 -26.41
C GLU A 2 -26.62 46.02 -26.21
N ALA A 3 -25.68 45.73 -25.30
CA ALA A 3 -25.16 44.36 -25.15
C ALA A 3 -26.23 43.33 -24.70
N VAL A 4 -27.22 43.78 -23.93
CA VAL A 4 -28.33 42.94 -23.47
C VAL A 4 -29.29 42.62 -24.62
N GLN A 5 -29.59 43.60 -25.48
CA GLN A 5 -30.44 43.39 -26.66
C GLN A 5 -29.77 42.45 -27.68
N LEU A 6 -28.45 42.58 -27.86
CA LEU A 6 -27.69 41.70 -28.75
C LEU A 6 -27.69 40.24 -28.30
N ALA A 7 -27.60 39.97 -27.00
CA ALA A 7 -27.65 38.61 -26.46
C ALA A 7 -29.03 37.97 -26.63
N ILE A 8 -30.11 38.72 -26.38
CA ILE A 8 -31.49 38.25 -26.55
C ILE A 8 -31.78 37.91 -28.03
N GLN A 9 -31.35 38.76 -28.96
CA GLN A 9 -31.56 38.56 -30.39
C GLN A 9 -30.82 37.32 -30.95
N ASN A 10 -29.69 36.95 -30.33
CA ASN A 10 -28.90 35.78 -30.72
C ASN A 10 -29.24 34.52 -29.91
N GLY A 11 -30.34 34.52 -29.14
CA GLY A 11 -30.78 33.36 -28.36
C GLY A 11 -29.87 33.00 -27.18
N VAL A 12 -28.95 33.89 -26.81
CA VAL A 12 -28.07 33.72 -25.66
C VAL A 12 -28.84 34.19 -24.43
N ILE A 13 -29.35 33.24 -23.66
CA ILE A 13 -29.88 33.53 -22.32
C ILE A 13 -28.70 34.05 -21.50
N VAL A 14 -28.69 35.34 -21.21
CA VAL A 14 -27.80 35.93 -20.22
C VAL A 14 -28.28 35.42 -18.86
N LEU A 15 -27.88 34.20 -18.51
CA LEU A 15 -27.98 33.66 -17.16
C LEU A 15 -26.99 34.47 -16.32
N GLN A 16 -27.38 35.69 -15.97
CA GLN A 16 -26.80 36.36 -14.83
C GLN A 16 -27.21 35.52 -13.63
N LEU A 17 -26.35 34.53 -13.33
CA LEU A 17 -26.48 33.72 -12.14
C LEU A 17 -26.57 34.70 -10.96
N PRO A 18 -27.65 34.68 -10.17
CA PRO A 18 -27.70 35.48 -8.97
C PRO A 18 -26.48 35.14 -8.12
N GLY A 19 -25.87 36.15 -7.51
CA GLY A 19 -24.70 36.04 -6.64
C GLY A 19 -24.99 35.22 -5.39
N HIS A 20 -25.11 33.91 -5.55
CA HIS A 20 -25.21 32.94 -4.48
C HIS A 20 -24.42 31.68 -4.85
N THR A 21 -23.17 31.89 -5.28
CA THR A 21 -22.13 30.95 -4.87
C THR A 21 -21.78 31.37 -3.45
N THR A 22 -22.42 30.76 -2.46
CA THR A 22 -22.14 30.96 -1.03
C THR A 22 -20.63 30.90 -0.77
N PRO A 23 -19.95 32.02 -0.43
CA PRO A 23 -18.53 32.00 -0.08
C PRO A 23 -18.30 31.58 1.38
N ARG A 24 -19.21 30.80 1.98
CA ARG A 24 -19.32 30.67 3.45
C ARG A 24 -19.12 29.26 4.03
N LEU A 25 -18.67 28.29 3.23
CA LEU A 25 -18.36 26.94 3.71
C LEU A 25 -16.94 26.49 3.31
N GLY A 26 -15.95 27.37 3.48
CA GLY A 26 -14.56 26.93 3.47
C GLY A 26 -14.27 26.13 4.74
N ILE A 27 -13.95 24.84 4.61
CA ILE A 27 -13.46 24.05 5.73
C ILE A 27 -12.06 24.58 6.07
N THR A 28 -11.87 25.02 7.31
CA THR A 28 -10.57 25.48 7.79
C THR A 28 -9.68 24.30 8.15
N GLN A 29 -8.35 24.46 8.13
CA GLN A 29 -7.41 23.42 8.55
C GLN A 29 -7.67 22.88 9.97
N PHE A 30 -8.19 23.72 10.86
CA PHE A 30 -8.56 23.33 12.22
C PHE A 30 -9.79 22.41 12.25
N GLN A 31 -10.76 22.66 11.38
CA GLN A 31 -11.92 21.79 11.23
C GLN A 31 -11.53 20.43 10.65
N VAL A 32 -10.61 20.42 9.66
CA VAL A 32 -10.04 19.17 9.15
C VAL A 32 -9.34 18.39 10.26
N ALA A 33 -8.52 19.06 11.07
CA ALA A 33 -7.82 18.44 12.19
C ALA A 33 -8.80 17.83 13.22
N ASN A 34 -9.90 18.53 13.52
CA ASN A 34 -10.88 18.02 14.48
C ASN A 34 -11.62 16.78 13.95
N ILE A 35 -12.06 16.81 12.68
CA ILE A 35 -12.72 15.67 12.03
C ILE A 35 -11.76 14.47 11.99
N LEU A 36 -10.51 14.70 11.61
CA LEU A 36 -9.50 13.65 11.56
C LEU A 36 -9.24 13.07 12.95
N ASN A 37 -9.10 13.90 13.97
CA ASN A 37 -8.88 13.44 15.35
C ASN A 37 -10.02 12.51 15.80
N GLU A 38 -11.27 12.93 15.62
CA GLU A 38 -12.42 12.09 15.98
C GLU A 38 -12.49 10.80 15.17
N ALA A 39 -12.30 10.87 13.86
CA ALA A 39 -12.36 9.70 12.98
C ALA A 39 -11.22 8.73 13.29
N TYR A 40 -10.01 9.23 13.47
CA TYR A 40 -8.82 8.42 13.75
C TYR A 40 -8.97 7.68 15.07
N LEU A 41 -9.33 8.36 16.16
CA LEU A 41 -9.51 7.71 17.46
C LEU A 41 -10.61 6.63 17.44
N LYS A 42 -11.65 6.82 16.64
CA LYS A 42 -12.73 5.83 16.47
C LYS A 42 -12.31 4.62 15.61
N THR A 43 -11.42 4.81 14.64
CA THR A 43 -11.12 3.79 13.62
C THR A 43 -9.78 3.09 13.80
N ALA A 44 -8.77 3.77 14.35
CA ALA A 44 -7.43 3.26 14.61
C ALA A 44 -7.39 2.42 15.92
N THR A 45 -8.29 1.44 16.01
CA THR A 45 -8.36 0.51 17.14
C THR A 45 -7.82 -0.85 16.74
N THR A 46 -7.20 -1.56 17.68
CA THR A 46 -6.73 -2.94 17.47
C THR A 46 -7.85 -3.86 17.02
N VAL A 47 -9.08 -3.64 17.51
CA VAL A 47 -10.26 -4.43 17.12
C VAL A 47 -10.59 -4.28 15.64
N ASN A 48 -10.49 -3.06 15.10
CA ASN A 48 -10.73 -2.84 13.67
C ASN A 48 -9.63 -3.50 12.83
N SER A 49 -8.36 -3.38 13.25
CA SER A 49 -7.23 -4.03 12.59
C SER A 49 -7.34 -5.56 12.63
N THR A 50 -7.68 -6.16 13.78
CA THR A 50 -7.84 -7.62 13.91
C THR A 50 -9.02 -8.14 13.10
N ASN A 51 -10.11 -7.37 13.01
CA ASN A 51 -11.23 -7.72 12.13
C ASN A 51 -10.84 -7.67 10.64
N GLY A 52 -10.03 -6.68 10.23
CA GLY A 52 -9.46 -6.61 8.88
C GLY A 52 -8.59 -7.82 8.58
N PHE A 53 -7.67 -8.17 9.47
CA PHE A 53 -6.81 -9.37 9.32
C PHE A 53 -7.62 -10.66 9.27
N ARG A 54 -8.66 -10.78 10.11
CA ARG A 54 -9.55 -11.94 10.10
C ARG A 54 -10.30 -12.06 8.78
N LYS A 55 -10.77 -10.93 8.21
CA LYS A 55 -11.48 -10.93 6.93
C LYS A 55 -10.58 -11.34 5.77
N CYS A 56 -9.31 -10.97 5.81
CA CYS A 56 -8.31 -11.34 4.81
C CYS A 56 -7.66 -12.72 5.05
N GLY A 57 -8.09 -13.47 6.07
CA GLY A 57 -7.50 -14.78 6.41
C GLY A 57 -6.06 -14.71 6.94
N MET A 58 -5.59 -13.52 7.34
CA MET A 58 -4.25 -13.30 7.89
C MET A 58 -4.17 -13.74 9.36
N TRP A 59 -5.16 -13.33 10.17
CA TRP A 59 -5.22 -13.68 11.59
C TRP A 59 -6.66 -13.79 12.11
N PRO A 60 -7.08 -14.95 12.65
CA PRO A 60 -6.40 -16.25 12.57
C PRO A 60 -6.16 -16.65 11.11
N VAL A 61 -5.16 -17.51 10.90
CA VAL A 61 -4.82 -17.97 9.55
C VAL A 61 -5.96 -18.84 9.02
N ASP A 62 -6.55 -18.41 7.90
CA ASP A 62 -7.59 -19.14 7.18
C ASP A 62 -7.16 -19.29 5.72
N ARG A 63 -6.86 -20.53 5.31
CA ARG A 63 -6.35 -20.83 3.97
C ARG A 63 -7.45 -20.82 2.90
N ASP A 64 -8.70 -20.93 3.29
CA ASP A 64 -9.82 -21.01 2.34
C ASP A 64 -10.16 -19.63 1.75
N VAL A 65 -9.64 -18.54 2.33
CA VAL A 65 -9.75 -17.17 1.80
C VAL A 65 -8.90 -16.96 0.55
N PHE A 66 -7.81 -17.73 0.36
CA PHE A 66 -6.91 -17.59 -0.80
C PHE A 66 -7.35 -18.53 -1.91
N ASN A 67 -8.06 -18.00 -2.91
CA ASN A 67 -8.42 -18.74 -4.10
C ASN A 67 -7.44 -18.45 -5.25
N ASP A 68 -7.18 -19.44 -6.10
CA ASP A 68 -6.23 -19.34 -7.22
C ASP A 68 -6.57 -18.20 -8.20
N VAL A 69 -7.86 -17.88 -8.36
CA VAL A 69 -8.31 -16.75 -9.20
C VAL A 69 -7.75 -15.41 -8.73
N GLY A 70 -7.51 -15.23 -7.43
CA GLY A 70 -6.89 -14.04 -6.86
C GLY A 70 -5.39 -13.93 -7.13
N PHE A 71 -4.78 -15.01 -7.62
CA PHE A 71 -3.35 -15.11 -7.95
C PHE A 71 -3.10 -15.24 -9.47
N ALA A 72 -4.12 -15.03 -10.31
CA ALA A 72 -4.00 -15.15 -11.76
C ALA A 72 -2.95 -14.18 -12.37
N SER A 73 -2.88 -12.94 -11.84
CA SER A 73 -1.93 -11.92 -12.33
C SER A 73 -0.47 -12.27 -12.05
N SER A 74 -0.17 -12.85 -10.88
CA SER A 74 1.19 -13.29 -10.55
C SER A 74 1.60 -14.51 -11.34
N HIS A 75 0.68 -15.42 -11.69
CA HIS A 75 0.98 -16.54 -12.57
C HIS A 75 1.44 -16.08 -13.97
N ALA A 76 0.82 -15.02 -14.51
CA ALA A 76 1.25 -14.42 -15.77
C ALA A 76 2.68 -13.85 -15.70
N LEU A 77 3.05 -13.22 -14.57
CA LEU A 77 4.39 -12.67 -14.37
C LEU A 77 5.45 -13.76 -14.14
N GLN A 78 5.10 -14.84 -13.43
CA GLN A 78 6.00 -15.97 -13.18
C GLN A 78 6.52 -16.57 -14.50
N LYS A 79 5.66 -16.68 -15.52
CA LYS A 79 6.04 -17.16 -16.86
C LYS A 79 7.08 -16.25 -17.54
N VAL A 80 6.98 -14.94 -17.33
CA VAL A 80 7.94 -13.97 -17.90
C VAL A 80 9.29 -14.06 -17.18
N SER A 81 9.31 -14.15 -15.85
CA SER A 81 10.55 -14.29 -15.08
C SER A 81 11.28 -15.60 -15.37
N THR A 82 10.56 -16.71 -15.55
CA THR A 82 11.18 -17.98 -15.97
C THR A 82 11.66 -17.93 -17.40
N SER A 83 10.96 -17.28 -18.33
CA SER A 83 11.43 -17.15 -19.72
C SER A 83 12.74 -16.36 -19.81
N ASN A 84 12.85 -15.23 -19.08
CA ASN A 84 14.07 -14.43 -19.01
C ASN A 84 15.22 -15.17 -18.29
N ALA A 85 14.90 -15.96 -17.27
CA ALA A 85 15.84 -16.86 -16.57
C ALA A 85 16.03 -18.20 -17.29
N ILE A 86 15.56 -18.39 -18.53
CA ILE A 86 15.92 -19.54 -19.38
C ILE A 86 16.82 -19.04 -20.52
N GLU A 87 16.64 -17.81 -21.00
CA GLU A 87 17.54 -17.17 -21.98
C GLU A 87 18.93 -16.84 -21.40
N LEU A 88 19.02 -16.40 -20.13
CA LEU A 88 20.30 -16.11 -19.48
C LEU A 88 21.11 -17.38 -19.16
N ASN A 89 20.46 -18.54 -19.06
CA ASN A 89 21.04 -19.78 -18.54
C ASN A 89 21.63 -20.66 -19.66
N LYS A 90 21.35 -20.32 -20.92
CA LYS A 90 21.93 -21.02 -22.09
C LYS A 90 23.35 -20.56 -22.47
N SER A 91 23.88 -19.52 -21.82
CA SER A 91 25.18 -18.93 -22.13
C SER A 91 26.32 -19.37 -21.19
N LEU A 92 26.07 -20.16 -20.15
CA LEU A 92 27.07 -20.53 -19.16
C LEU A 92 27.03 -22.04 -18.89
N HIS A 93 27.36 -22.81 -19.92
CA HIS A 93 27.88 -24.16 -19.73
C HIS A 93 29.31 -24.14 -20.27
N ASP A 94 30.29 -24.03 -19.37
CA ASP A 94 31.62 -24.64 -19.43
C ASP A 94 32.62 -23.88 -18.54
N SER A 95 32.78 -24.39 -17.31
CA SER A 95 34.07 -24.52 -16.65
C SER A 95 33.89 -25.22 -15.31
N ASP A 96 34.35 -26.46 -15.25
CA ASP A 96 34.69 -27.16 -14.00
C ASP A 96 35.51 -26.23 -13.10
N THR A 97 35.08 -26.01 -11.86
CA THR A 97 35.99 -25.69 -10.74
C THR A 97 35.34 -26.12 -9.43
N SER A 98 35.94 -27.15 -8.83
CA SER A 98 35.73 -27.54 -7.44
C SER A 98 36.29 -26.48 -6.52
N ASP A 99 35.50 -25.95 -5.57
CA ASP A 99 36.04 -25.24 -4.41
C ASP A 99 35.17 -25.53 -3.18
N ASN A 100 35.86 -25.95 -2.12
CA ASN A 100 35.32 -26.36 -0.83
C ASN A 100 35.09 -25.11 0.03
N ASP A 101 33.94 -25.00 0.69
CA ASP A 101 33.74 -24.05 1.78
C ASP A 101 33.07 -24.78 2.96
N ASP A 102 33.80 -24.86 4.08
CA ASP A 102 33.37 -25.46 5.33
C ASP A 102 32.18 -24.69 5.94
N ASP A 103 31.02 -25.34 6.02
CA ASP A 103 29.85 -24.84 6.74
C ASP A 103 30.15 -24.69 8.25
N ILE A 104 30.33 -23.46 8.73
CA ILE A 104 30.32 -23.17 10.17
C ILE A 104 28.88 -23.37 10.68
N PRO A 105 28.61 -24.31 11.60
CA PRO A 105 27.25 -24.62 12.00
C PRO A 105 26.61 -23.46 12.78
N LEU A 106 25.32 -23.23 12.52
CA LEU A 106 24.43 -22.18 13.06
C LEU A 106 24.48 -22.02 14.59
N SER A 107 25.02 -23.00 15.31
CA SER A 107 25.28 -22.98 16.75
C SER A 107 26.25 -21.89 17.22
N GLU A 108 27.21 -21.45 16.40
CA GLU A 108 28.11 -20.35 16.80
C GLU A 108 27.41 -18.99 16.77
N ASN A 109 26.51 -18.78 15.82
CA ASN A 109 25.78 -17.53 15.67
C ASN A 109 24.78 -17.30 16.81
N LEU A 110 24.22 -18.36 17.39
CA LEU A 110 23.29 -18.25 18.51
C LEU A 110 23.97 -17.80 19.81
N LYS A 111 25.26 -18.12 20.00
CA LYS A 111 26.06 -17.66 21.15
C LYS A 111 26.39 -16.17 21.09
N LYS A 112 26.52 -15.60 19.88
CA LYS A 112 26.83 -14.17 19.68
C LYS A 112 25.61 -13.26 19.86
N MET A 113 24.38 -13.78 19.82
CA MET A 113 23.14 -13.01 19.98
C MET A 113 22.67 -12.83 21.44
N GLN A 114 23.25 -13.52 22.42
CA GLN A 114 22.96 -13.22 23.83
C GLN A 114 23.78 -12.01 24.30
N THR A 115 23.17 -10.83 24.23
CA THR A 115 23.70 -9.58 24.80
C THR A 115 23.95 -9.71 26.32
N PRO A 116 24.96 -9.01 26.87
CA PRO A 116 25.29 -9.08 28.29
C PRO A 116 24.09 -8.66 29.15
N ARG A 117 23.80 -9.45 30.19
CA ARG A 117 22.87 -9.04 31.24
C ARG A 117 23.45 -7.82 31.94
N LEU A 118 22.67 -6.74 31.95
CA LEU A 118 22.98 -5.52 32.67
C LEU A 118 22.92 -5.83 34.18
N ASN A 119 24.02 -6.34 34.74
CA ASN A 119 24.17 -6.46 36.19
C ASN A 119 24.87 -5.20 36.71
N GLY A 120 24.11 -4.36 37.41
CA GLY A 120 24.66 -3.30 38.27
C GLY A 120 24.03 -1.94 38.07
N PHE A 121 22.85 -1.71 38.65
CA PHE A 121 22.45 -0.43 39.24
C PHE A 121 21.35 -0.69 40.28
N PHE A 122 21.61 -0.20 41.48
CA PHE A 122 21.01 -0.46 42.80
C PHE A 122 21.53 -1.70 43.54
#